data_AF-K1QIW8-F1
#
_entry.id   AF-K1QIW8-F1
#
_cell.length_a   1.000
_cell.length_b   1.000
_cell.length_c   1.000
_cell.angle_alpha   90.00
_cell.angle_beta   90.00
_cell.angle_gamma   90.00
#
_symmetry.space_group_name_H-M   'P 1'
#
loop_
_entity.id
_entity.type
_entity.pdbx_description
1 polymer ?
#
loop_
_entity_poly.entity_id
_entity_poly.type
_entity_poly.pdbx_seq_one_letter_code
_entity_poly.pdbx_strand_id
1 'polypeptide(L)'
;MTSVKLEGKFTTLAQVEGLPDVFTSTNFTLLKSRWVSDDEVSVCQWCKNKFNQLRRKHHCRQCGNVFCSKCCNEKMPLPQLGLEDPERVCEYCRPVTEFITKSWSPHQNFKSEAAVNLVNQCGEISGLCKVVELGGVQTLISLAKNESPVIQGKVISGLQILSTHQPLHRYLAEAGAIKAICSYSASCVALEDGALEPVLRLSCTSHCNAVSLVAVSTLSLIAEEMSTHTKILESPLSVLTSVCSLASSEDEQMQEVSLKTLCFLSLGSNWQKHRIIQEDFTAGRSLQRAIRGSPRNQQVLCNAACLIANLATSNEDQGGLQDLLDGLGEVLRKDNNNLDLHCHVARGLANFARFQQNASKIKSLLPLVIFKCLKSNSSHVKMHAMRAIFNLMSINPSDTCSELLRDGAGELLEGLSRLKGLTTAIQDALLAQVPDLVKPM
;
A
#
# COMPACT_ATOMS: atom_id res chain seq x y z
N MET A 1 -3.35 -29.57 -4.13
CA MET A 1 -1.92 -29.20 -4.00
C MET A 1 -1.62 -28.21 -5.11
N THR A 2 -1.17 -27.01 -4.77
CA THR A 2 -0.80 -25.99 -5.76
C THR A 2 0.64 -26.25 -6.19
N SER A 3 0.88 -26.42 -7.48
CA SER A 3 2.22 -26.67 -8.03
C SER A 3 2.57 -25.61 -9.04
N VAL A 4 3.86 -25.26 -9.12
CA VAL A 4 4.39 -24.26 -10.05
C VAL A 4 5.57 -24.84 -10.82
N LYS A 5 5.83 -24.31 -12.01
CA LYS A 5 6.96 -24.71 -12.85
C LYS A 5 8.06 -23.66 -12.74
N LEU A 6 9.17 -24.01 -12.10
CA LEU A 6 10.35 -23.16 -11.95
C LEU A 6 11.43 -23.69 -12.90
N GLU A 7 11.79 -22.91 -13.92
CA GLU A 7 12.84 -23.25 -14.91
C GLU A 7 12.76 -24.68 -15.46
N GLY A 8 11.55 -25.14 -15.79
CA GLY A 8 11.34 -26.49 -16.32
C GLY A 8 10.98 -27.56 -15.29
N LYS A 9 11.23 -27.32 -14.00
CA LYS A 9 10.97 -28.26 -12.91
C LYS A 9 9.67 -27.94 -12.18
N PHE A 10 8.80 -28.94 -12.03
CA PHE A 10 7.60 -28.79 -11.21
C PHE A 10 7.96 -28.91 -9.73
N THR A 11 7.48 -27.96 -8.93
CA THR A 11 7.57 -27.99 -7.47
C THR A 11 6.20 -27.74 -6.86
N THR A 12 5.94 -28.35 -5.70
CA THR A 12 4.72 -28.13 -4.93
C THR A 12 4.96 -26.98 -3.97
N LEU A 13 3.99 -26.08 -3.85
CA LEU A 13 4.08 -24.98 -2.88
C LEU A 13 3.72 -25.50 -1.48
N ALA A 14 4.56 -25.19 -0.49
CA ALA A 14 4.21 -25.45 0.91
C ALA A 14 2.95 -24.67 1.29
N GLN A 15 2.07 -25.30 2.06
CA GLN A 15 0.83 -24.68 2.54
C GLN A 15 0.90 -24.48 4.05
N VAL A 16 0.24 -23.44 4.55
CA VAL A 16 0.11 -23.14 5.97
C VAL A 16 -1.30 -23.45 6.45
N GLU A 17 -1.43 -23.83 7.71
CA GLU A 17 -2.72 -23.94 8.40
C GLU A 17 -3.26 -22.53 8.65
N GLY A 18 -4.53 -22.29 8.28
CA GLY A 18 -5.18 -20.99 8.45
C GLY A 18 -4.89 -20.01 7.31
N LEU A 19 -4.58 -18.76 7.64
CA LEU A 19 -4.36 -17.70 6.65
C LEU A 19 -2.98 -17.87 5.97
N PRO A 20 -2.88 -17.66 4.65
CA PRO A 20 -1.61 -17.76 3.92
C PRO A 20 -0.51 -16.82 4.42
N ASP A 21 -0.89 -15.65 4.93
CA ASP A 21 0.04 -14.60 5.37
C ASP A 21 0.75 -14.99 6.68
N VAL A 22 2.06 -15.22 6.59
CA VAL A 22 2.90 -15.58 7.75
C VAL A 22 3.67 -14.39 8.33
N PHE A 23 3.53 -13.20 7.75
CA PHE A 23 4.06 -11.96 8.29
C PHE A 23 3.11 -11.37 9.35
N THR A 24 2.79 -12.19 10.36
CA THR A 24 1.88 -11.85 11.47
C THR A 24 2.59 -12.01 12.82
N SER A 25 1.95 -11.58 13.91
CA SER A 25 2.52 -11.70 15.26
C SER A 25 2.64 -13.15 15.75
N THR A 26 1.88 -14.06 15.16
CA THR A 26 1.88 -15.50 15.49
C THR A 26 2.87 -16.28 14.62
N ASN A 27 3.39 -17.38 15.17
CA ASN A 27 4.15 -18.34 14.38
C ASN A 27 3.23 -19.12 13.44
N PHE A 28 3.73 -19.47 12.26
CA PHE A 28 2.97 -20.23 11.27
C PHE A 28 3.11 -21.74 11.50
N THR A 29 2.10 -22.52 11.14
CA THR A 29 2.20 -23.98 11.09
C THR A 29 1.97 -24.43 9.66
N LEU A 30 2.85 -25.29 9.14
CA LEU A 30 2.72 -25.89 7.82
C LEU A 30 1.71 -27.04 7.85
N LEU A 31 0.92 -27.13 6.80
CA LEU A 31 0.04 -28.26 6.57
C LEU A 31 0.88 -29.52 6.33
N LYS A 32 0.60 -30.57 7.09
CA LYS A 32 1.33 -31.84 7.01
C LYS A 32 1.19 -32.47 5.63
N SER A 33 2.31 -32.93 5.08
CA SER A 33 2.34 -33.69 3.82
C SER A 33 1.50 -34.97 3.94
N ARG A 34 0.93 -35.42 2.81
CA ARG A 34 0.21 -36.71 2.75
C ARG A 34 1.12 -37.83 3.24
N TRP A 35 0.66 -38.57 4.24
CA TRP A 35 1.32 -39.78 4.70
C TRP A 35 1.11 -40.90 3.69
N VAL A 36 2.20 -41.44 3.13
CA VAL A 36 2.13 -42.55 2.18
C VAL A 36 2.00 -43.85 2.95
N SER A 37 0.96 -44.64 2.65
CA SER A 37 0.77 -45.95 3.28
C SER A 37 1.93 -46.88 2.94
N ASP A 38 2.33 -47.72 3.88
CA ASP A 38 3.36 -48.74 3.62
C ASP A 38 2.96 -49.65 2.46
N ASP A 39 1.68 -49.97 2.31
CA ASP A 39 1.18 -50.88 1.27
C ASP A 39 1.34 -50.30 -0.15
N GLU A 40 1.40 -48.98 -0.27
CA GLU A 40 1.57 -48.28 -1.56
C GLU A 40 3.02 -48.32 -2.07
N VAL A 41 3.99 -48.73 -1.24
CA VAL A 41 5.42 -48.58 -1.54
C VAL A 41 6.17 -49.90 -1.48
N SER A 42 6.77 -50.31 -2.61
CA SER A 42 7.60 -51.51 -2.71
C SER A 42 9.12 -51.24 -2.74
N VAL A 43 9.53 -49.98 -2.97
CA VAL A 43 10.93 -49.55 -3.08
C VAL A 43 11.21 -48.27 -2.29
N CYS A 44 12.44 -48.09 -1.81
CA CYS A 44 12.85 -46.84 -1.17
C CYS A 44 12.67 -45.66 -2.13
N GLN A 45 12.02 -44.58 -1.68
CA GLN A 45 11.71 -43.44 -2.55
C GLN A 45 12.95 -42.69 -3.04
N TRP A 46 14.09 -42.82 -2.36
CA TRP A 46 15.38 -42.26 -2.76
C TRP A 46 16.21 -43.24 -3.60
N CYS A 47 16.77 -44.29 -2.98
CA CYS A 47 17.71 -45.20 -3.64
C CYS A 47 17.07 -46.29 -4.50
N LYS A 48 15.73 -46.34 -4.59
CA LYS A 48 14.94 -47.29 -5.40
C LYS A 48 15.15 -48.78 -5.11
N ASN A 49 15.90 -49.12 -4.05
CA ASN A 49 16.07 -50.49 -3.59
C ASN A 49 14.76 -51.06 -3.01
N LYS A 50 14.43 -52.31 -3.36
CA LYS A 50 13.23 -53.02 -2.85
C LYS A 50 13.29 -53.22 -1.34
N PHE A 51 12.16 -53.00 -0.69
CA PHE A 51 11.98 -53.35 0.72
C PHE A 51 11.86 -54.87 0.88
N ASN A 52 12.31 -55.38 2.02
CA ASN A 52 12.22 -56.80 2.37
C ASN A 52 12.29 -56.96 3.91
N GLN A 53 12.39 -58.19 4.41
CA GLN A 53 12.40 -58.44 5.85
C GLN A 53 13.57 -57.75 6.59
N LEU A 54 14.73 -57.57 5.92
CA LEU A 54 15.91 -56.90 6.48
C LEU A 54 15.95 -55.39 6.21
N ARG A 55 15.39 -54.94 5.09
CA ARG A 55 15.25 -53.52 4.72
C ARG A 55 13.84 -53.05 5.06
N ARG A 56 13.67 -52.58 6.30
CA ARG A 56 12.41 -52.04 6.81
C ARG A 56 12.08 -50.66 6.21
N LYS A 57 10.80 -50.32 6.24
CA LYS A 57 10.23 -49.04 5.77
C LYS A 57 10.31 -47.98 6.88
N HIS A 58 10.63 -46.75 6.50
CA HIS A 58 10.71 -45.60 7.41
C HIS A 58 10.16 -44.35 6.74
N HIS A 59 9.21 -43.67 7.38
CA HIS A 59 8.67 -42.42 6.85
C HIS A 59 9.50 -41.21 7.22
N CYS A 60 9.68 -40.31 6.25
CA CYS A 60 10.10 -38.94 6.53
C CYS A 60 8.90 -38.14 7.03
N ARG A 61 9.00 -37.52 8.21
CA ARG A 61 7.89 -36.76 8.79
C ARG A 61 7.69 -35.39 8.11
N GLN A 62 8.70 -34.90 7.40
CA GLN A 62 8.57 -33.66 6.61
C GLN A 62 7.75 -33.89 5.32
N CYS A 63 8.06 -34.92 4.53
CA CYS A 63 7.44 -35.12 3.21
C CYS A 63 6.46 -36.31 3.12
N GLY A 64 6.30 -37.10 4.19
CA GLY A 64 5.36 -38.24 4.25
C GLY A 64 5.75 -39.48 3.44
N ASN A 65 6.83 -39.43 2.65
CA ASN A 65 7.31 -40.54 1.82
C ASN A 65 8.05 -41.62 2.61
N VAL A 66 8.19 -42.81 2.01
CA VAL A 66 8.80 -44.00 2.61
C VAL A 66 10.21 -44.27 2.09
N PHE A 67 11.15 -44.48 3.01
CA PHE A 67 12.58 -44.66 2.78
C PHE A 67 13.14 -45.86 3.54
N CYS A 68 14.36 -46.28 3.18
CA CYS A 68 15.12 -47.22 3.99
C CYS A 68 15.95 -46.50 5.05
N SER A 69 16.45 -47.23 6.05
CA SER A 69 17.20 -46.66 7.18
C SER A 69 18.40 -45.81 6.74
N LYS A 70 19.10 -46.21 5.66
CA LYS A 70 20.23 -45.44 5.12
C LYS A 70 19.80 -44.05 4.61
N CYS A 71 18.66 -43.97 3.93
CA CYS A 71 18.19 -42.73 3.30
C CYS A 71 17.35 -41.84 4.24
N CYS A 72 17.10 -42.29 5.47
CA CYS A 72 16.28 -41.62 6.49
C CYS A 72 16.73 -42.08 7.89
N ASN A 73 17.99 -41.78 8.21
CA ASN A 73 18.64 -42.12 9.48
C ASN A 73 18.62 -40.98 10.50
N GLU A 74 18.60 -39.73 10.05
CA GLU A 74 18.67 -38.56 10.92
C GLU A 74 17.30 -38.21 11.53
N LYS A 75 17.35 -37.61 12.72
CA LYS A 75 16.18 -37.13 13.46
C LYS A 75 16.38 -35.68 13.90
N MET A 76 15.34 -34.87 13.80
CA MET A 76 15.35 -33.49 14.26
C MET A 76 13.95 -32.97 14.58
N PRO A 77 13.81 -31.97 15.48
CA PRO A 77 12.53 -31.32 15.72
C PRO A 77 11.96 -30.70 14.44
N LEU A 78 10.63 -30.75 14.28
CA LEU A 78 9.89 -30.15 13.17
C LEU A 78 8.84 -29.16 13.72
N PRO A 79 9.26 -28.07 14.39
CA PRO A 79 8.34 -27.12 15.02
C PRO A 79 7.37 -26.48 14.03
N GLN A 80 7.79 -26.30 12.77
CA GLN A 80 6.94 -25.84 11.68
C GLN A 80 5.77 -26.77 11.35
N LEU A 81 5.79 -28.03 11.83
CA LEU A 81 4.69 -29.00 11.71
C LEU A 81 3.99 -29.28 13.06
N GLY A 82 4.31 -28.51 14.10
CA GLY A 82 3.83 -28.72 15.46
C GLY A 82 4.42 -29.97 16.13
N LEU A 83 5.63 -30.38 15.75
CA LEU A 83 6.31 -31.57 16.28
C LEU A 83 7.61 -31.15 16.97
N GLU A 84 7.59 -31.07 18.30
CA GLU A 84 8.74 -30.64 19.11
C GLU A 84 9.79 -31.74 19.28
N ASP A 85 9.36 -33.01 19.33
CA ASP A 85 10.26 -34.15 19.47
C ASP A 85 11.06 -34.42 18.19
N PRO A 86 12.29 -34.96 18.28
CA PRO A 86 13.10 -35.31 17.12
C PRO A 86 12.45 -36.40 16.24
N GLU A 87 12.06 -36.00 15.03
CA GLU A 87 11.39 -36.84 14.05
C GLU A 87 12.29 -37.20 12.87
N ARG A 88 12.02 -38.35 12.24
CA ARG A 88 12.83 -38.83 11.12
C ARG A 88 12.68 -37.94 9.89
N VAL A 89 13.81 -37.54 9.30
CA VAL A 89 13.86 -36.75 8.06
C VAL A 89 14.72 -37.47 7.02
N CYS A 90 14.31 -37.47 5.76
CA CYS A 90 15.09 -38.09 4.69
C CYS A 90 16.23 -37.17 4.20
N GLU A 91 17.23 -37.76 3.54
CA GLU A 91 18.38 -37.03 2.98
C GLU A 91 17.98 -35.86 2.06
N TYR A 92 16.86 -35.96 1.36
CA TYR A 92 16.37 -34.90 0.47
C TYR A 92 15.87 -33.66 1.23
N CYS A 93 15.03 -33.87 2.25
CA CYS A 93 14.42 -32.80 3.03
C CYS A 93 15.38 -32.16 4.01
N ARG A 94 16.29 -32.97 4.56
CA ARG A 94 17.18 -32.60 5.66
C ARG A 94 17.85 -31.23 5.53
N PRO A 95 18.50 -30.85 4.41
CA PRO A 95 19.27 -29.60 4.37
C PRO A 95 18.40 -28.37 4.65
N VAL A 96 17.24 -28.25 4.00
CA VAL A 96 16.34 -27.11 4.20
C VAL A 96 15.61 -27.22 5.53
N THR A 97 15.16 -28.43 5.91
CA THR A 97 14.49 -28.65 7.19
C THR A 97 15.38 -28.27 8.38
N GLU A 98 16.69 -28.52 8.31
CA GLU A 98 17.64 -28.09 9.34
C GLU A 98 17.66 -26.59 9.54
N PHE A 99 17.73 -25.83 8.44
CA PHE A 99 17.71 -24.37 8.50
C PHE A 99 16.37 -23.85 9.01
N ILE A 100 15.26 -24.48 8.60
CA ILE A 100 13.94 -24.19 9.16
C ILE A 100 13.97 -24.43 10.67
N THR A 101 14.33 -25.61 11.17
CA THR A 101 14.37 -25.87 12.61
C THR A 101 15.23 -24.85 13.37
N LYS A 102 16.40 -24.47 12.82
CA LYS A 102 17.27 -23.42 13.41
C LYS A 102 16.58 -22.05 13.49
N SER A 103 15.72 -21.69 12.54
CA SER A 103 14.98 -20.41 12.56
C SER A 103 14.02 -20.27 13.74
N TRP A 104 13.56 -21.39 14.29
CA TRP A 104 12.64 -21.46 15.43
C TRP A 104 13.37 -21.40 16.79
N SER A 105 14.71 -21.48 16.78
CA SER A 105 15.50 -21.34 18.00
C SER A 105 15.38 -19.93 18.58
N PRO A 106 15.39 -19.75 19.92
CA PRO A 106 15.46 -18.42 20.53
C PRO A 106 16.80 -17.72 20.28
N HIS A 107 17.87 -18.45 19.95
CA HIS A 107 19.20 -17.86 19.78
C HIS A 107 19.38 -17.19 18.41
N GLN A 108 19.83 -15.94 18.43
CA GLN A 108 20.03 -15.15 17.21
C GLN A 108 21.05 -15.73 16.23
N ASN A 109 22.07 -16.42 16.73
CA ASN A 109 23.08 -17.06 15.88
C ASN A 109 22.46 -18.14 14.97
N PHE A 110 21.55 -18.97 15.51
CA PHE A 110 20.84 -19.97 14.71
C PHE A 110 19.87 -19.34 13.72
N LYS A 111 19.19 -18.25 14.09
CA LYS A 111 18.32 -17.50 13.17
C LYS A 111 19.11 -16.88 12.01
N SER A 112 20.27 -16.31 12.30
CA SER A 112 21.19 -15.76 11.29
C SER A 112 21.73 -16.84 10.36
N GLU A 113 22.20 -17.95 10.92
CA GLU A 113 22.66 -19.12 10.16
C GLU A 113 21.54 -19.67 9.26
N ALA A 114 20.32 -19.79 9.78
CA ALA A 114 19.15 -20.22 9.02
C ALA A 114 18.86 -19.28 7.85
N ALA A 115 18.83 -17.96 8.08
CA ALA A 115 18.60 -16.97 7.05
C ALA A 115 19.63 -17.07 5.92
N VAL A 116 20.93 -17.07 6.26
CA VAL A 116 22.01 -17.15 5.27
C VAL A 116 21.93 -18.43 4.44
N ASN A 117 21.75 -19.57 5.10
CA ASN A 117 21.75 -20.85 4.39
C ASN A 117 20.49 -21.05 3.53
N LEU A 118 19.32 -20.59 3.97
CA LEU A 118 18.10 -20.60 3.15
C LEU A 118 18.24 -19.72 1.91
N VAL A 119 18.82 -18.53 2.06
CA VAL A 119 19.09 -17.62 0.93
C VAL A 119 20.06 -18.26 -0.05
N ASN A 120 21.14 -18.89 0.44
CA ASN A 120 22.09 -19.60 -0.42
C ASN A 120 21.43 -20.73 -1.22
N GLN A 121 20.47 -21.45 -0.65
CA GLN A 121 19.70 -22.46 -1.38
C GLN A 121 18.87 -21.87 -2.54
N CYS A 122 18.48 -20.60 -2.46
CA CYS A 122 17.73 -19.93 -3.52
C CYS A 122 18.59 -19.63 -4.76
N GLY A 123 19.93 -19.67 -4.65
CA GLY A 123 20.85 -19.40 -5.77
C GLY A 123 20.89 -20.50 -6.84
N GLU A 124 20.43 -21.71 -6.53
CA GLU A 124 20.37 -22.83 -7.49
C GLU A 124 18.95 -23.37 -7.61
N ILE A 125 18.51 -23.72 -8.83
CA ILE A 125 17.15 -24.18 -9.09
C ILE A 125 16.72 -25.39 -8.24
N SER A 126 17.64 -26.30 -7.95
CA SER A 126 17.37 -27.49 -7.14
C SER A 126 17.12 -27.12 -5.67
N GLY A 127 17.91 -26.19 -5.13
CA GLY A 127 17.75 -25.65 -3.77
C GLY A 127 16.50 -24.77 -3.67
N LEU A 128 16.26 -23.89 -4.64
CA LEU A 128 15.07 -23.04 -4.74
C LEU A 128 13.79 -23.88 -4.68
N CYS A 129 13.72 -24.98 -5.45
CA CYS A 129 12.58 -25.89 -5.41
C CYS A 129 12.36 -26.46 -4.00
N LYS A 130 13.43 -26.85 -3.29
CA LYS A 130 13.34 -27.37 -1.92
C LYS A 130 12.90 -26.29 -0.93
N VAL A 131 13.40 -25.07 -1.06
CA VAL A 131 12.99 -23.93 -0.21
C VAL A 131 11.49 -23.68 -0.36
N VAL A 132 10.97 -23.73 -1.59
CA VAL A 132 9.55 -23.55 -1.87
C VAL A 132 8.70 -24.71 -1.36
N GLU A 133 9.16 -25.96 -1.57
CA GLU A 133 8.41 -27.18 -1.21
C GLU A 133 8.34 -27.43 0.30
N LEU A 134 9.40 -27.08 1.04
CA LEU A 134 9.55 -27.48 2.43
C LEU A 134 9.16 -26.38 3.43
N GLY A 135 8.66 -25.23 2.95
CA GLY A 135 8.22 -24.10 3.77
C GLY A 135 9.30 -23.07 4.08
N GLY A 136 10.42 -23.09 3.36
CA GLY A 136 11.51 -22.14 3.52
C GLY A 136 11.13 -20.70 3.15
N VAL A 137 10.19 -20.52 2.21
CA VAL A 137 9.62 -19.19 1.88
C VAL A 137 8.93 -18.60 3.11
N GLN A 138 8.05 -19.36 3.76
CA GLN A 138 7.36 -18.94 4.98
C GLN A 138 8.35 -18.64 6.10
N THR A 139 9.38 -19.48 6.25
CA THR A 139 10.46 -19.26 7.21
C THR A 139 11.19 -17.95 6.96
N LEU A 140 11.58 -17.65 5.72
CA LEU A 140 12.22 -16.38 5.37
C LEU A 140 11.32 -15.20 5.74
N ILE A 141 10.04 -15.22 5.32
CA ILE A 141 9.08 -14.15 5.63
C ILE A 141 8.93 -13.98 7.16
N SER A 142 8.83 -15.07 7.91
CA SER A 142 8.73 -15.00 9.37
C SER A 142 10.01 -14.46 10.03
N LEU A 143 11.19 -14.77 9.48
CA LEU A 143 12.46 -14.24 9.95
C LEU A 143 12.63 -12.74 9.68
N ALA A 144 11.91 -12.17 8.69
CA ALA A 144 11.93 -10.73 8.42
C ALA A 144 11.41 -9.89 9.60
N LYS A 145 10.62 -10.51 10.51
CA LYS A 145 10.12 -9.88 11.75
C LYS A 145 11.20 -9.71 12.82
N ASN A 146 12.40 -10.26 12.62
CA ASN A 146 13.48 -10.19 13.60
C ASN A 146 14.00 -8.76 13.75
N GLU A 147 14.32 -8.33 14.98
CA GLU A 147 14.86 -6.99 15.27
C GLU A 147 16.26 -6.76 14.70
N SER A 148 17.01 -7.82 14.35
CA SER A 148 18.37 -7.71 13.82
C SER A 148 18.38 -7.22 12.35
N PRO A 149 18.96 -6.04 12.05
CA PRO A 149 19.02 -5.53 10.68
C PRO A 149 19.84 -6.42 9.74
N VAL A 150 20.82 -7.16 10.28
CA VAL A 150 21.66 -8.11 9.52
C VAL A 150 20.82 -9.29 9.03
N ILE A 151 19.99 -9.86 9.91
CA ILE A 151 19.10 -10.97 9.55
C ILE A 151 18.06 -10.48 8.55
N GLN A 152 17.44 -9.32 8.81
CA GLN A 152 16.45 -8.74 7.91
C GLN A 152 17.04 -8.50 6.51
N GLY A 153 18.20 -7.84 6.39
CA GLY A 153 18.84 -7.60 5.09
C GLY A 153 19.11 -8.88 4.30
N LYS A 154 19.58 -9.95 4.97
CA LYS A 154 19.76 -11.27 4.34
C LYS A 154 18.45 -11.89 3.87
N VAL A 155 17.43 -11.86 4.72
CA VAL A 155 16.10 -12.37 4.38
C VAL A 155 15.52 -11.63 3.18
N ILE A 156 15.60 -10.29 3.17
CA ILE A 156 15.10 -9.47 2.07
C ILE A 156 15.81 -9.81 0.77
N SER A 157 17.13 -9.98 0.78
CA SER A 157 17.88 -10.44 -0.39
C SER A 157 17.38 -11.79 -0.91
N GLY A 158 17.06 -12.74 -0.02
CA GLY A 158 16.43 -14.01 -0.43
C GLY A 158 15.04 -13.83 -1.04
N LEU A 159 14.20 -12.99 -0.45
CA LEU A 159 12.87 -12.68 -0.98
C LEU A 159 12.95 -11.96 -2.34
N GLN A 160 13.98 -11.15 -2.56
CA GLN A 160 14.27 -10.54 -3.87
C GLN A 160 14.68 -11.59 -4.92
N ILE A 161 15.53 -12.57 -4.58
CA ILE A 161 15.86 -13.67 -5.49
C ILE A 161 14.59 -14.43 -5.88
N LEU A 162 13.76 -14.78 -4.90
CA LEU A 162 12.48 -15.47 -5.13
C LEU A 162 11.53 -14.65 -6.01
N SER A 163 11.51 -13.32 -5.86
CA SER A 163 10.66 -12.43 -6.66
C SER A 163 11.14 -12.25 -8.11
N THR A 164 12.34 -12.69 -8.47
CA THR A 164 12.75 -12.75 -9.89
C THR A 164 12.00 -13.84 -10.67
N HIS A 165 11.43 -14.83 -10.00
CA HIS A 165 10.71 -15.93 -10.63
C HIS A 165 9.20 -15.65 -10.67
N GLN A 166 8.70 -15.27 -11.86
CA GLN A 166 7.29 -14.95 -12.10
C GLN A 166 6.27 -15.98 -11.54
N PRO A 167 6.47 -17.30 -11.63
CA PRO A 167 5.52 -18.27 -11.09
C PRO A 167 5.33 -18.20 -9.56
N LEU A 168 6.27 -17.59 -8.83
CA LEU A 168 6.20 -17.43 -7.38
C LEU A 168 5.53 -16.14 -6.93
N HIS A 169 5.28 -15.17 -7.82
CA HIS A 169 4.78 -13.84 -7.45
C HIS A 169 3.49 -13.89 -6.62
N ARG A 170 2.50 -14.68 -7.08
CA ARG A 170 1.23 -14.84 -6.36
C ARG A 170 1.45 -15.47 -4.98
N TYR A 171 2.26 -16.52 -4.92
CA TYR A 171 2.56 -17.24 -3.69
C TYR A 171 3.29 -16.36 -2.67
N LEU A 172 4.27 -15.58 -3.11
CA LEU A 172 5.00 -14.62 -2.28
C LEU A 172 4.08 -13.50 -1.76
N ALA A 173 3.19 -12.98 -2.61
CA ALA A 173 2.22 -11.97 -2.23
C ALA A 173 1.24 -12.49 -1.18
N GLU A 174 0.64 -13.66 -1.40
CA GLU A 174 -0.28 -14.30 -0.45
C GLU A 174 0.41 -14.66 0.87
N ALA A 175 1.67 -15.08 0.84
CA ALA A 175 2.43 -15.45 2.03
C ALA A 175 2.90 -14.26 2.89
N GLY A 176 2.74 -13.02 2.43
CA GLY A 176 3.16 -11.82 3.16
C GLY A 176 4.60 -11.36 2.88
N ALA A 177 5.24 -11.87 1.81
CA ALA A 177 6.62 -11.51 1.47
C ALA A 177 6.77 -10.02 1.19
N ILE A 178 5.75 -9.41 0.60
CA ILE A 178 5.81 -8.00 0.23
C ILE A 178 5.72 -7.10 1.48
N LYS A 179 4.92 -7.50 2.49
CA LYS A 179 4.91 -6.85 3.81
C LYS A 179 6.27 -6.95 4.50
N ALA A 180 6.91 -8.11 4.45
CA ALA A 180 8.25 -8.34 4.98
C ALA A 180 9.31 -7.46 4.31
N ILE A 181 9.30 -7.34 2.98
CA ILE A 181 10.22 -6.45 2.25
C ILE A 181 10.02 -4.99 2.67
N CYS A 182 8.77 -4.56 2.89
CA CYS A 182 8.49 -3.18 3.27
C CYS A 182 8.70 -2.84 4.74
N SER A 183 8.51 -3.77 5.68
CA SER A 183 8.89 -3.51 7.07
C SER A 183 10.38 -3.20 7.20
N TYR A 184 11.20 -3.79 6.33
CA TYR A 184 12.62 -3.45 6.21
C TYR A 184 12.85 -2.18 5.38
N SER A 185 12.04 -1.91 4.35
CA SER A 185 12.20 -0.72 3.48
C SER A 185 11.75 0.59 4.11
N ALA A 186 10.89 0.57 5.13
CA ALA A 186 10.59 1.75 5.95
C ALA A 186 11.80 2.21 6.79
N SER A 187 12.77 1.33 7.03
CA SER A 187 14.11 1.72 7.49
C SER A 187 14.94 2.20 6.29
N CYS A 188 15.36 3.47 6.30
CA CYS A 188 16.05 4.23 5.23
C CYS A 188 17.15 3.50 4.40
N VAL A 189 17.67 2.36 4.86
CA VAL A 189 18.80 1.64 4.25
C VAL A 189 18.41 0.91 2.95
N ALA A 190 17.18 0.41 2.79
CA ALA A 190 16.85 -0.44 1.64
C ALA A 190 16.58 0.33 0.31
N LEU A 191 16.41 1.65 0.35
CA LEU A 191 16.24 2.48 -0.85
C LEU A 191 17.54 2.61 -1.67
N GLU A 192 18.67 2.18 -1.11
CA GLU A 192 19.97 2.05 -1.78
C GLU A 192 20.17 0.65 -2.40
N ASP A 193 19.43 -0.38 -1.94
CA ASP A 193 19.60 -1.81 -2.28
C ASP A 193 18.60 -2.36 -3.32
N GLY A 194 17.90 -1.50 -4.08
CA GLY A 194 17.10 -1.93 -5.24
C GLY A 194 15.75 -2.61 -4.93
N ALA A 195 15.25 -2.54 -3.70
CA ALA A 195 13.97 -3.14 -3.30
C ALA A 195 12.72 -2.44 -3.88
N LEU A 196 12.86 -1.19 -4.32
CA LEU A 196 11.76 -0.40 -4.90
C LEU A 196 11.36 -0.91 -6.31
N GLU A 197 12.34 -1.24 -7.15
CA GLU A 197 12.13 -1.60 -8.56
C GLU A 197 11.18 -2.82 -8.75
N PRO A 198 11.29 -3.93 -8.00
CA PRO A 198 10.34 -5.05 -8.10
C PRO A 198 8.90 -4.66 -7.75
N VAL A 199 8.70 -3.82 -6.73
CA VAL A 199 7.36 -3.36 -6.32
C VAL A 199 6.74 -2.47 -7.40
N LEU A 200 7.55 -1.59 -8.00
CA LEU A 200 7.13 -0.74 -9.11
C LEU A 200 6.75 -1.57 -10.35
N ARG A 201 7.54 -2.60 -10.69
CA ARG A 201 7.22 -3.51 -11.80
C ARG A 201 5.94 -4.29 -11.56
N LEU A 202 5.77 -4.87 -10.37
CA LEU A 202 4.56 -5.61 -10.00
C LEU A 202 3.31 -4.72 -10.05
N SER A 203 3.44 -3.44 -9.71
CA SER A 203 2.33 -2.47 -9.77
C SER A 203 1.88 -2.14 -11.20
N CYS A 204 2.73 -2.35 -12.21
CA CYS A 204 2.46 -2.01 -13.62
C CYS A 204 2.16 -3.22 -14.52
N THR A 205 2.61 -4.42 -14.15
CA THR A 205 2.63 -5.61 -15.06
C THR A 205 1.64 -6.71 -14.66
N SER A 206 0.95 -6.53 -13.54
CA SER A 206 0.09 -7.56 -12.96
C SER A 206 -1.30 -7.57 -13.61
N HIS A 207 -1.66 -8.69 -14.26
CA HIS A 207 -3.04 -8.98 -14.68
C HIS A 207 -3.89 -9.59 -13.56
N CYS A 208 -3.37 -9.67 -12.33
CA CYS A 208 -4.03 -10.32 -11.21
C CYS A 208 -4.36 -9.30 -10.12
N ASN A 209 -5.64 -9.09 -9.83
CA ASN A 209 -6.10 -8.10 -8.85
C ASN A 209 -5.44 -8.29 -7.47
N ALA A 210 -5.24 -9.54 -7.02
CA ALA A 210 -4.56 -9.82 -5.75
C ALA A 210 -3.10 -9.35 -5.75
N VAL A 211 -2.36 -9.57 -6.84
CA VAL A 211 -0.97 -9.13 -6.94
C VAL A 211 -0.89 -7.60 -7.05
N SER A 212 -1.77 -6.98 -7.83
CA SER A 212 -1.85 -5.51 -7.94
C SER A 212 -2.21 -4.87 -6.60
N LEU A 213 -3.15 -5.46 -5.86
CA LEU A 213 -3.53 -4.96 -4.54
C LEU A 213 -2.37 -5.01 -3.55
N VAL A 214 -1.64 -6.13 -3.50
CA VAL A 214 -0.48 -6.24 -2.60
C VAL A 214 0.62 -5.29 -3.05
N ALA A 215 0.91 -5.18 -4.35
CA ALA A 215 1.93 -4.27 -4.88
C ALA A 215 1.63 -2.80 -4.56
N VAL A 216 0.38 -2.35 -4.75
CA VAL A 216 0.00 -0.96 -4.43
C VAL A 216 -0.12 -0.73 -2.92
N SER A 217 -0.57 -1.71 -2.14
CA SER A 217 -0.54 -1.63 -0.66
C SER A 217 0.87 -1.45 -0.13
N THR A 218 1.80 -2.12 -0.77
CA THR A 218 3.22 -2.04 -0.48
C THR A 218 3.78 -0.68 -0.87
N LEU A 219 3.46 -0.21 -2.08
CA LEU A 219 3.85 1.13 -2.52
C LEU A 219 3.28 2.21 -1.60
N SER A 220 2.06 2.03 -1.07
CA SER A 220 1.47 2.94 -0.08
C SER A 220 2.33 3.05 1.16
N LEU A 221 2.86 1.93 1.68
CA LEU A 221 3.71 1.92 2.88
C LEU A 221 5.06 2.61 2.60
N ILE A 222 5.65 2.36 1.44
CA ILE A 222 6.89 3.05 1.03
C ILE A 222 6.65 4.56 0.91
N ALA A 223 5.52 4.95 0.32
CA ALA A 223 5.16 6.35 0.12
C ALA A 223 4.87 7.09 1.45
N GLU A 224 4.69 6.42 2.58
CA GLU A 224 4.59 7.10 3.88
C GLU A 224 5.85 7.91 4.20
N GLU A 225 7.02 7.45 3.73
CA GLU A 225 8.29 8.14 3.88
C GLU A 225 8.53 9.16 2.77
N MET A 226 8.60 10.45 3.13
CA MET A 226 8.73 11.56 2.18
C MET A 226 10.01 11.49 1.33
N SER A 227 11.07 10.87 1.85
CA SER A 227 12.35 10.67 1.13
C SER A 227 12.22 9.78 -0.10
N THR A 228 11.14 8.99 -0.20
CA THR A 228 10.90 8.06 -1.32
C THR A 228 10.18 8.70 -2.50
N HIS A 229 9.50 9.83 -2.29
CA HIS A 229 8.52 10.36 -3.24
C HIS A 229 9.14 10.68 -4.59
N THR A 230 10.31 11.34 -4.60
CA THR A 230 11.01 11.68 -5.84
C THR A 230 11.38 10.43 -6.65
N LYS A 231 11.89 9.38 -5.99
CA LYS A 231 12.24 8.12 -6.65
C LYS A 231 11.03 7.41 -7.27
N ILE A 232 9.87 7.49 -6.60
CA ILE A 232 8.62 6.91 -7.12
C ILE A 232 8.11 7.71 -8.32
N LEU A 233 8.13 9.05 -8.23
CA LEU A 233 7.57 9.93 -9.26
C LEU A 233 8.44 10.06 -10.50
N GLU A 234 9.76 9.94 -10.36
CA GLU A 234 10.74 9.96 -11.46
C GLU A 234 11.01 8.57 -12.04
N SER A 235 10.32 7.53 -11.55
CA SER A 235 10.50 6.18 -12.07
C SER A 235 10.27 6.14 -13.59
N PRO A 236 11.14 5.48 -14.37
CA PRO A 236 10.94 5.30 -15.81
C PRO A 236 9.76 4.37 -16.13
N LEU A 237 9.24 3.67 -15.12
CA LEU A 237 8.05 2.83 -15.22
C LEU A 237 6.80 3.70 -15.07
N SER A 238 5.73 3.40 -15.81
CA SER A 238 4.42 4.08 -15.75
C SER A 238 3.64 3.78 -14.45
N VAL A 239 4.33 3.84 -13.30
CA VAL A 239 3.82 3.51 -11.98
C VAL A 239 2.71 4.48 -11.61
N LEU A 240 2.93 5.78 -11.79
CA LEU A 240 1.95 6.77 -11.39
C LEU A 240 0.68 6.66 -12.24
N THR A 241 0.81 6.45 -13.56
CA THR A 241 -0.31 6.16 -14.46
C THR A 241 -1.09 4.91 -14.03
N SER A 242 -0.37 3.87 -13.62
CA SER A 242 -0.96 2.60 -13.15
C SER A 242 -1.72 2.81 -11.82
N VAL A 243 -1.09 3.48 -10.84
CA VAL A 243 -1.73 3.79 -9.54
C VAL A 243 -2.96 4.69 -9.74
N CYS A 244 -2.87 5.70 -10.60
CA CYS A 244 -4.02 6.53 -11.00
C CYS A 244 -5.14 5.67 -11.59
N SER A 245 -4.84 4.78 -12.53
CA SER A 245 -5.83 3.87 -13.13
C SER A 245 -6.54 3.03 -12.07
N LEU A 246 -5.78 2.47 -11.12
CA LEU A 246 -6.29 1.64 -10.03
C LEU A 246 -7.13 2.41 -9.00
N ALA A 247 -6.95 3.74 -8.89
CA ALA A 247 -7.82 4.59 -8.07
C ALA A 247 -9.29 4.59 -8.53
N SER A 248 -9.56 4.10 -9.74
CA SER A 248 -10.89 3.94 -10.32
C SER A 248 -11.29 2.46 -10.56
N SER A 249 -10.61 1.52 -9.91
CA SER A 249 -10.88 0.08 -9.98
C SER A 249 -12.29 -0.27 -9.49
N GLU A 250 -12.86 -1.39 -9.91
CA GLU A 250 -14.13 -1.90 -9.34
C GLU A 250 -13.98 -2.40 -7.89
N ASP A 251 -12.74 -2.74 -7.49
CA ASP A 251 -12.42 -3.17 -6.14
C ASP A 251 -12.17 -1.95 -5.22
N GLU A 252 -13.08 -1.73 -4.26
CA GLU A 252 -13.01 -0.60 -3.34
C GLU A 252 -11.77 -0.61 -2.44
N GLN A 253 -11.21 -1.79 -2.11
CA GLN A 253 -9.97 -1.89 -1.35
C GLN A 253 -8.79 -1.39 -2.19
N MET A 254 -8.78 -1.74 -3.48
CA MET A 254 -7.79 -1.25 -4.42
C MET A 254 -7.92 0.26 -4.63
N GLN A 255 -9.15 0.79 -4.78
CA GLN A 255 -9.38 2.23 -4.86
C GLN A 255 -8.83 2.95 -3.63
N GLU A 256 -9.19 2.49 -2.43
CA GLU A 256 -8.80 3.12 -1.16
C GLU A 256 -7.28 3.24 -1.05
N VAL A 257 -6.57 2.13 -1.28
CA VAL A 257 -5.11 2.06 -1.14
C VAL A 257 -4.42 2.88 -2.22
N SER A 258 -4.87 2.82 -3.48
CA SER A 258 -4.33 3.67 -4.55
C SER A 258 -4.47 5.15 -4.25
N LEU A 259 -5.64 5.58 -3.79
CA LEU A 259 -5.88 6.97 -3.42
C LEU A 259 -5.04 7.38 -2.19
N LYS A 260 -4.87 6.49 -1.21
CA LYS A 260 -3.99 6.72 -0.04
C LYS A 260 -2.54 6.94 -0.48
N THR A 261 -2.03 6.10 -1.39
CA THR A 261 -0.69 6.26 -1.97
C THR A 261 -0.52 7.62 -2.64
N LEU A 262 -1.48 8.02 -3.48
CA LEU A 262 -1.46 9.33 -4.14
C LEU A 262 -1.55 10.49 -3.14
N CYS A 263 -2.33 10.36 -2.06
CA CYS A 263 -2.35 11.33 -0.97
C CYS A 263 -0.94 11.56 -0.42
N PHE A 264 -0.19 10.51 -0.10
CA PHE A 264 1.18 10.66 0.40
C PHE A 264 2.08 11.36 -0.61
N LEU A 265 2.09 10.91 -1.87
CA LEU A 265 2.92 11.49 -2.93
C LEU A 265 2.57 12.97 -3.22
N SER A 266 1.34 13.39 -2.90
CA SER A 266 0.90 14.78 -3.09
C SER A 266 1.27 15.75 -1.96
N LEU A 267 1.90 15.27 -0.87
CA LEU A 267 2.23 16.11 0.29
C LEU A 267 3.44 17.03 0.08
N GLY A 268 4.30 16.77 -0.91
CA GLY A 268 5.49 17.60 -1.12
C GLY A 268 5.30 18.74 -2.11
N SER A 269 6.25 18.91 -3.04
CA SER A 269 6.40 20.13 -3.85
C SER A 269 5.33 20.30 -4.92
N ASN A 270 5.20 21.52 -5.47
CA ASN A 270 4.29 21.78 -6.60
C ASN A 270 4.63 20.94 -7.83
N TRP A 271 5.91 20.62 -8.05
CA TRP A 271 6.32 19.71 -9.13
C TRP A 271 5.69 18.32 -8.97
N GLN A 272 5.67 17.76 -7.76
CA GLN A 272 5.08 16.44 -7.50
C GLN A 272 3.57 16.45 -7.76
N LYS A 273 2.89 17.51 -7.32
CA LYS A 273 1.45 17.71 -7.55
C LYS A 273 1.15 17.83 -9.04
N HIS A 274 1.90 18.66 -9.77
CA HIS A 274 1.79 18.80 -11.22
C HIS A 274 1.97 17.46 -11.94
N ARG A 275 2.96 16.66 -11.51
CA ARG A 275 3.21 15.33 -12.07
C ARG A 275 2.03 14.38 -11.87
N ILE A 276 1.43 14.35 -10.68
CA ILE A 276 0.23 13.54 -10.42
C ILE A 276 -0.93 13.93 -11.33
N ILE A 277 -1.12 15.23 -11.57
CA ILE A 277 -2.22 15.75 -12.43
C ILE A 277 -2.01 15.34 -13.89
N GLN A 278 -0.78 15.43 -14.41
CA GLN A 278 -0.45 14.97 -15.77
C GLN A 278 -0.68 13.46 -15.95
N GLU A 279 -0.32 12.67 -14.95
CA GLU A 279 -0.45 11.22 -14.99
C GLU A 279 -1.92 10.78 -14.83
N ASP A 280 -2.72 11.47 -14.02
CA ASP A 280 -4.17 11.24 -13.97
C ASP A 280 -4.85 11.56 -15.31
N PHE A 281 -4.42 12.62 -16.00
CA PHE A 281 -4.90 12.91 -17.35
C PHE A 281 -4.60 11.75 -18.30
N THR A 282 -3.36 11.25 -18.27
CA THR A 282 -2.91 10.11 -19.08
C THR A 282 -3.67 8.82 -18.72
N ALA A 283 -3.99 8.63 -17.45
CA ALA A 283 -4.78 7.51 -16.94
C ALA A 283 -6.31 7.66 -17.17
N GLY A 284 -6.75 8.60 -18.00
CA GLY A 284 -8.16 8.77 -18.36
C GLY A 284 -9.01 9.35 -17.23
N ARG A 285 -8.48 10.33 -16.50
CA ARG A 285 -9.15 11.07 -15.41
C ARG A 285 -9.77 10.15 -14.37
N SER A 286 -8.95 9.23 -13.87
CA SER A 286 -9.37 8.24 -12.88
C SER A 286 -9.82 8.88 -11.57
N LEU A 287 -9.20 10.00 -11.17
CA LEU A 287 -9.59 10.75 -9.97
C LEU A 287 -11.01 11.34 -10.07
N GLN A 288 -11.41 11.79 -11.27
CA GLN A 288 -12.78 12.27 -11.50
C GLN A 288 -13.79 11.15 -11.31
N ARG A 289 -13.50 9.95 -11.84
CA ARG A 289 -14.35 8.76 -11.67
C ARG A 289 -14.45 8.33 -10.21
N ALA A 290 -13.33 8.37 -9.48
CA ALA A 290 -13.28 8.02 -8.06
C ALA A 290 -14.15 8.95 -7.19
N ILE A 291 -14.02 10.28 -7.35
CA ILE A 291 -14.76 11.24 -6.50
C ILE A 291 -16.26 11.31 -6.84
N ARG A 292 -16.64 11.12 -8.12
CA ARG A 292 -18.05 11.12 -8.54
C ARG A 292 -18.76 9.80 -8.27
N GLY A 293 -18.00 8.73 -8.00
CA GLY A 293 -18.51 7.43 -7.63
C GLY A 293 -19.39 7.44 -6.36
N SER A 294 -19.98 6.29 -6.07
CA SER A 294 -20.76 6.07 -4.85
C SER A 294 -20.29 4.79 -4.15
N PRO A 295 -19.04 4.76 -3.65
CA PRO A 295 -18.49 3.58 -2.98
C PRO A 295 -19.18 3.31 -1.65
N ARG A 296 -19.25 2.04 -1.25
CA ARG A 296 -19.70 1.63 0.09
C ARG A 296 -18.69 2.04 1.15
N ASN A 297 -17.41 1.84 0.85
CA ASN A 297 -16.30 2.29 1.66
C ASN A 297 -16.13 3.81 1.57
N GLN A 298 -16.52 4.52 2.63
CA GLN A 298 -16.42 5.97 2.71
C GLN A 298 -14.97 6.47 2.70
N GLN A 299 -13.99 5.64 3.07
CA GLN A 299 -12.58 6.02 3.06
C GLN A 299 -12.08 6.32 1.64
N VAL A 300 -12.67 5.70 0.62
CA VAL A 300 -12.39 6.01 -0.79
C VAL A 300 -12.69 7.49 -1.07
N LEU A 301 -13.88 7.98 -0.69
CA LEU A 301 -14.24 9.38 -0.89
C LEU A 301 -13.39 10.31 -0.03
N CYS A 302 -13.06 9.92 1.21
CA CYS A 302 -12.18 10.70 2.09
C CYS A 302 -10.79 10.88 1.46
N ASN A 303 -10.18 9.79 0.97
CA ASN A 303 -8.87 9.83 0.33
C ASN A 303 -8.91 10.62 -0.98
N ALA A 304 -9.95 10.45 -1.81
CA ALA A 304 -10.13 11.23 -3.04
C ALA A 304 -10.25 12.74 -2.75
N ALA A 305 -11.09 13.13 -1.78
CA ALA A 305 -11.24 14.53 -1.40
C ALA A 305 -9.95 15.10 -0.77
N CYS A 306 -9.23 14.31 0.02
CA CYS A 306 -7.96 14.70 0.61
C CYS A 306 -6.91 14.99 -0.46
N LEU A 307 -6.76 14.07 -1.43
CA LEU A 307 -5.86 14.22 -2.58
C LEU A 307 -6.21 15.46 -3.39
N ILE A 308 -7.47 15.65 -3.77
CA ILE A 308 -7.90 16.84 -4.54
C ILE A 308 -7.54 18.12 -3.78
N ALA A 309 -7.75 18.15 -2.46
CA ALA A 309 -7.39 19.30 -1.66
C ALA A 309 -5.87 19.57 -1.61
N ASN A 310 -5.03 18.52 -1.64
CA ASN A 310 -3.57 18.67 -1.72
C ASN A 310 -3.12 19.21 -3.08
N LEU A 311 -3.76 18.78 -4.17
CA LEU A 311 -3.48 19.22 -5.54
C LEU A 311 -3.95 20.66 -5.80
N ALA A 312 -5.04 21.10 -5.15
CA ALA A 312 -5.67 22.41 -5.37
C ALA A 312 -4.86 23.62 -4.86
N THR A 313 -3.60 23.45 -4.43
CA THR A 313 -2.82 24.53 -3.81
C THR A 313 -2.05 25.42 -4.79
N SER A 314 -1.84 24.96 -6.03
CA SER A 314 -1.03 25.62 -7.06
C SER A 314 -1.91 26.39 -8.06
N ASN A 315 -1.51 27.59 -8.49
CA ASN A 315 -2.28 28.37 -9.47
C ASN A 315 -2.22 27.76 -10.89
N GLU A 316 -1.06 27.23 -11.27
CA GLU A 316 -0.77 26.73 -12.63
C GLU A 316 -1.66 25.53 -13.01
N ASP A 317 -2.02 24.73 -12.00
CA ASP A 317 -2.74 23.47 -12.18
C ASP A 317 -4.26 23.63 -12.21
N GLN A 318 -4.77 24.81 -11.85
CA GLN A 318 -6.21 25.02 -11.63
C GLN A 318 -7.06 24.73 -12.87
N GLY A 319 -6.51 24.91 -14.07
CA GLY A 319 -7.19 24.54 -15.31
C GLY A 319 -7.44 23.03 -15.43
N GLY A 320 -6.48 22.19 -15.00
CA GLY A 320 -6.58 20.73 -15.05
C GLY A 320 -7.47 20.14 -13.95
N LEU A 321 -7.82 20.92 -12.93
CA LEU A 321 -8.53 20.47 -11.73
C LEU A 321 -10.04 20.80 -11.74
N GLN A 322 -10.57 21.43 -12.79
CA GLN A 322 -11.96 21.89 -12.85
C GLN A 322 -12.99 20.77 -12.65
N ASP A 323 -12.75 19.61 -13.24
CA ASP A 323 -13.60 18.43 -13.12
C ASP A 323 -13.66 17.87 -11.68
N LEU A 324 -12.54 18.00 -10.95
CA LEU A 324 -12.40 17.56 -9.57
C LEU A 324 -13.10 18.54 -8.62
N LEU A 325 -13.04 19.84 -8.91
CA LEU A 325 -13.82 20.85 -8.19
C LEU A 325 -15.34 20.57 -8.32
N ASP A 326 -15.82 20.21 -9.51
CA ASP A 326 -17.21 19.78 -9.69
C ASP A 326 -17.54 18.53 -8.87
N GLY A 327 -16.63 17.55 -8.86
CA GLY A 327 -16.76 16.34 -8.05
C GLY A 327 -16.89 16.62 -6.56
N LEU A 328 -16.09 17.54 -6.00
CA LEU A 328 -16.23 17.97 -4.60
C LEU A 328 -17.61 18.61 -4.33
N GLY A 329 -18.10 19.43 -5.27
CA GLY A 329 -19.43 20.01 -5.18
C GLY A 329 -20.55 18.96 -5.20
N GLU A 330 -20.43 17.94 -6.05
CA GLU A 330 -21.35 16.80 -6.09
C GLU A 330 -21.34 15.99 -4.79
N VAL A 331 -20.16 15.70 -4.23
CA VAL A 331 -20.03 15.04 -2.93
C VAL A 331 -20.73 15.86 -1.84
N LEU A 332 -20.57 17.18 -1.83
CA LEU A 332 -21.24 18.04 -0.87
C LEU A 332 -22.77 18.07 -1.07
N ARG A 333 -23.28 17.87 -2.29
CA ARG A 333 -24.73 17.74 -2.54
C ARG A 333 -25.30 16.44 -1.98
N LYS A 334 -24.56 15.33 -2.08
CA LYS A 334 -24.97 14.03 -1.54
C LYS A 334 -25.20 14.13 -0.01
N ASP A 335 -26.21 13.42 0.48
CA ASP A 335 -26.50 13.36 1.92
C ASP A 335 -25.54 12.37 2.58
N ASN A 336 -24.47 12.90 3.17
CA ASN A 336 -23.43 12.09 3.78
C ASN A 336 -23.04 12.74 5.12
N ASN A 337 -23.10 11.98 6.21
CA ASN A 337 -22.84 12.51 7.57
C ASN A 337 -21.39 12.30 8.02
N ASN A 338 -20.47 12.03 7.09
CA ASN A 338 -19.06 11.81 7.39
C ASN A 338 -18.32 13.15 7.57
N LEU A 339 -17.94 13.46 8.81
CA LEU A 339 -17.27 14.70 9.19
C LEU A 339 -15.86 14.83 8.58
N ASP A 340 -15.12 13.73 8.43
CA ASP A 340 -13.77 13.75 7.85
C ASP A 340 -13.84 14.05 6.35
N LEU A 341 -14.81 13.45 5.65
CA LEU A 341 -15.09 13.76 4.25
C LEU A 341 -15.45 15.24 4.09
N HIS A 342 -16.36 15.76 4.91
CA HIS A 342 -16.73 17.18 4.87
C HIS A 342 -15.54 18.10 5.17
N CYS A 343 -14.62 17.69 6.05
CA CYS A 343 -13.40 18.44 6.34
C CYS A 343 -12.51 18.54 5.08
N HIS A 344 -12.26 17.42 4.40
CA HIS A 344 -11.45 17.42 3.17
C HIS A 344 -12.11 18.16 2.02
N VAL A 345 -13.44 18.00 1.84
CA VAL A 345 -14.21 18.74 0.83
C VAL A 345 -14.14 20.24 1.10
N ALA A 346 -14.41 20.69 2.33
CA ALA A 346 -14.32 22.09 2.70
C ALA A 346 -12.90 22.64 2.53
N ARG A 347 -11.86 21.86 2.88
CA ARG A 347 -10.46 22.22 2.67
C ARG A 347 -10.14 22.41 1.18
N GLY A 348 -10.61 21.48 0.34
CA GLY A 348 -10.44 21.57 -1.11
C GLY A 348 -11.10 22.81 -1.69
N LEU A 349 -12.38 23.04 -1.38
CA LEU A 349 -13.12 24.23 -1.81
C LEU A 349 -12.43 25.53 -1.34
N ALA A 350 -11.91 25.57 -0.12
CA ALA A 350 -11.15 26.71 0.38
C ALA A 350 -9.86 26.96 -0.40
N ASN A 351 -9.14 25.91 -0.77
CA ASN A 351 -7.93 26.02 -1.59
C ASN A 351 -8.27 26.51 -3.02
N PHE A 352 -9.31 25.97 -3.64
CA PHE A 352 -9.79 26.45 -4.95
C PHE A 352 -10.26 27.91 -4.90
N ALA A 353 -10.90 28.34 -3.79
CA ALA A 353 -11.43 29.70 -3.63
C ALA A 353 -10.37 30.80 -3.63
N ARG A 354 -9.09 30.45 -3.45
CA ARG A 354 -7.97 31.40 -3.53
C ARG A 354 -7.77 31.98 -4.93
N PHE A 355 -8.29 31.31 -5.96
CA PHE A 355 -8.01 31.64 -7.35
C PHE A 355 -9.26 32.21 -8.03
N GLN A 356 -9.14 33.40 -8.62
CA GLN A 356 -10.23 34.16 -9.21
C GLN A 356 -11.06 33.36 -10.24
N GLN A 357 -10.39 32.55 -11.06
CA GLN A 357 -11.05 31.71 -12.07
C GLN A 357 -12.05 30.69 -11.50
N ASN A 358 -11.92 30.30 -10.24
CA ASN A 358 -12.82 29.35 -9.59
C ASN A 358 -13.98 30.03 -8.83
N ALA A 359 -13.93 31.35 -8.66
CA ALA A 359 -14.82 32.07 -7.75
C ALA A 359 -16.30 31.91 -8.11
N SER A 360 -16.64 31.96 -9.41
CA SER A 360 -18.02 31.80 -9.89
C SER A 360 -18.59 30.41 -9.56
N LYS A 361 -17.80 29.36 -9.79
CA LYS A 361 -18.21 27.97 -9.53
C LYS A 361 -18.37 27.72 -8.03
N ILE A 362 -17.46 28.22 -7.19
CA ILE A 362 -17.55 28.04 -5.73
C ILE A 362 -18.69 28.90 -5.16
N LYS A 363 -18.96 30.09 -5.70
CA LYS A 363 -20.14 30.88 -5.33
C LYS A 363 -21.43 30.09 -5.51
N SER A 364 -21.56 29.32 -6.59
CA SER A 364 -22.74 28.44 -6.80
C SER A 364 -22.88 27.32 -5.74
N LEU A 365 -21.78 26.95 -5.07
CA LEU A 365 -21.75 25.96 -3.98
C LEU A 365 -21.91 26.60 -2.60
N LEU A 366 -21.87 27.93 -2.49
CA LEU A 366 -21.88 28.66 -1.23
C LEU A 366 -23.09 28.34 -0.34
N PRO A 367 -24.33 28.17 -0.84
CA PRO A 367 -25.45 27.75 0.00
C PRO A 367 -25.19 26.41 0.71
N LEU A 368 -24.59 25.45 0.00
CA LEU A 368 -24.23 24.14 0.56
C LEU A 368 -23.08 24.24 1.56
N VAL A 369 -22.07 25.07 1.25
CA VAL A 369 -20.94 25.34 2.16
C VAL A 369 -21.45 25.95 3.47
N ILE A 370 -22.41 26.88 3.41
CA ILE A 370 -23.02 27.48 4.59
C ILE A 370 -23.79 26.41 5.38
N PHE A 371 -24.71 25.71 4.72
CA PHE A 371 -25.63 24.79 5.39
C PHE A 371 -24.93 23.55 5.96
N LYS A 372 -24.03 22.92 5.19
CA LYS A 372 -23.38 21.66 5.57
C LYS A 372 -22.04 21.84 6.28
N CYS A 373 -21.27 22.89 5.95
CA CYS A 373 -19.92 23.06 6.49
C CYS A 373 -19.86 24.13 7.58
N LEU A 374 -20.37 25.35 7.34
CA LEU A 374 -20.30 26.45 8.32
C LEU A 374 -21.18 26.19 9.55
N LYS A 375 -22.34 25.55 9.37
CA LYS A 375 -23.24 25.14 10.45
C LYS A 375 -22.93 23.74 11.02
N SER A 376 -21.84 23.10 10.58
CA SER A 376 -21.40 21.78 11.08
C SER A 376 -21.08 21.82 12.58
N ASN A 377 -21.11 20.68 13.28
CA ASN A 377 -20.63 20.61 14.66
C ASN A 377 -19.08 20.53 14.77
N SER A 378 -18.38 20.28 13.66
CA SER A 378 -16.92 20.16 13.66
C SER A 378 -16.22 21.52 13.49
N SER A 379 -15.35 21.88 14.43
CA SER A 379 -14.54 23.11 14.38
C SER A 379 -13.64 23.17 13.14
N HIS A 380 -13.08 22.04 12.71
CA HIS A 380 -12.22 21.97 11.52
C HIS A 380 -13.00 22.23 10.23
N VAL A 381 -14.21 21.66 10.12
CA VAL A 381 -15.09 21.89 8.96
C VAL A 381 -15.51 23.36 8.90
N LYS A 382 -15.90 23.95 10.04
CA LYS A 382 -16.21 25.40 10.13
C LYS A 382 -15.04 26.26 9.70
N MET A 383 -13.84 25.95 10.19
CA MET A 383 -12.62 26.70 9.86
C MET A 383 -12.37 26.73 8.35
N HIS A 384 -12.47 25.59 7.67
CA HIS A 384 -12.28 25.53 6.22
C HIS A 384 -13.41 26.22 5.45
N ALA A 385 -14.66 26.11 5.91
CA ALA A 385 -15.78 26.86 5.34
C ALA A 385 -15.57 28.38 5.42
N MET A 386 -15.16 28.89 6.59
CA MET A 386 -14.81 30.31 6.78
C MET A 386 -13.66 30.72 5.87
N ARG A 387 -12.61 29.89 5.73
CA ARG A 387 -11.50 30.16 4.81
C ARG A 387 -11.98 30.27 3.36
N ALA A 388 -12.89 29.41 2.90
CA ALA A 388 -13.46 29.50 1.56
C ALA A 388 -14.24 30.81 1.38
N ILE A 389 -15.08 31.17 2.36
CA ILE A 389 -15.86 32.40 2.36
C ILE A 389 -14.95 33.63 2.29
N PHE A 390 -13.90 33.69 3.12
CA PHE A 390 -12.97 34.83 3.12
C PHE A 390 -12.24 34.96 1.80
N ASN A 391 -11.77 33.85 1.21
CA ASN A 391 -11.12 33.90 -0.08
C ASN A 391 -12.07 34.44 -1.17
N LEU A 392 -13.35 34.05 -1.15
CA LEU A 392 -14.36 34.60 -2.07
C LEU A 392 -14.64 36.08 -1.79
N MET A 393 -14.73 36.49 -0.52
CA MET A 393 -14.92 37.90 -0.14
C MET A 393 -13.74 38.76 -0.59
N SER A 394 -12.50 38.26 -0.56
CA SER A 394 -11.33 38.98 -1.07
C SER A 394 -11.35 39.19 -2.58
N ILE A 395 -12.07 38.35 -3.32
CA ILE A 395 -12.18 38.44 -4.79
C ILE A 395 -13.42 39.25 -5.19
N ASN A 396 -14.59 38.91 -4.65
CA ASN A 396 -15.89 39.51 -4.96
C ASN A 396 -16.70 39.77 -3.67
N PRO A 397 -16.42 40.87 -2.93
CA PRO A 397 -17.02 41.13 -1.63
C PRO A 397 -18.54 41.33 -1.67
N SER A 398 -19.04 42.19 -2.57
CA SER A 398 -20.46 42.57 -2.66
C SER A 398 -21.36 41.36 -2.89
N ASP A 399 -20.96 40.55 -3.85
CA ASP A 399 -21.66 39.36 -4.29
C ASP A 399 -21.64 38.27 -3.21
N THR A 400 -20.49 38.05 -2.59
CA THR A 400 -20.35 37.03 -1.54
C THR A 400 -21.16 37.42 -0.30
N CYS A 401 -21.13 38.70 0.11
CA CYS A 401 -21.95 39.21 1.21
C CYS A 401 -23.44 39.06 0.95
N SER A 402 -23.89 39.33 -0.29
CA SER A 402 -25.29 39.20 -0.67
C SER A 402 -25.79 37.75 -0.54
N GLU A 403 -24.98 36.79 -0.96
CA GLU A 403 -25.28 35.36 -0.83
C GLU A 403 -25.29 34.90 0.65
N LEU A 404 -24.32 35.35 1.45
CA LEU A 404 -24.26 35.04 2.88
C LEU A 404 -25.49 35.56 3.65
N LEU A 405 -25.95 36.78 3.32
CA LEU A 405 -27.17 37.34 3.89
C LEU A 405 -28.40 36.51 3.51
N ARG A 406 -28.51 36.13 2.22
CA ARG A 406 -29.64 35.36 1.70
C ARG A 406 -29.74 33.97 2.32
N ASP A 407 -28.62 33.28 2.53
CA ASP A 407 -28.60 31.89 2.98
C ASP A 407 -28.46 31.75 4.52
N GLY A 408 -28.68 32.85 5.25
CA GLY A 408 -28.77 32.86 6.71
C GLY A 408 -27.41 32.67 7.40
N ALA A 409 -26.34 33.22 6.83
CA ALA A 409 -25.02 33.39 7.44
C ALA A 409 -24.78 34.85 7.90
N GLY A 410 -25.84 35.63 8.11
CA GLY A 410 -25.74 37.02 8.57
C GLY A 410 -25.05 37.18 9.92
N GLU A 411 -25.18 36.21 10.84
CA GLU A 411 -24.47 36.21 12.13
C GLU A 411 -22.94 36.16 11.96
N LEU A 412 -22.45 35.50 10.90
CA LEU A 412 -21.02 35.51 10.58
C LEU A 412 -20.57 36.92 10.20
N LEU A 413 -21.35 37.62 9.38
CA LEU A 413 -21.07 39.01 8.99
C LEU A 413 -21.13 39.97 10.19
N GLU A 414 -22.07 39.73 11.12
CA GLU A 414 -22.16 40.48 12.36
C GLU A 414 -20.99 40.20 13.31
N GLY A 415 -20.54 38.95 13.40
CA GLY A 415 -19.32 38.59 14.13
C GLY A 415 -18.07 39.26 13.54
N LEU A 416 -17.97 39.31 12.22
CA LEU A 416 -16.86 39.95 11.50
C LEU A 416 -16.84 41.46 11.69
N SER A 417 -17.99 42.14 11.65
CA SER A 417 -18.08 43.59 11.85
C SER A 417 -17.64 44.02 13.26
N ARG A 418 -17.70 43.11 14.24
CA ARG A 418 -17.24 43.33 15.62
C ARG A 418 -15.74 43.10 15.81
N LEU A 419 -15.03 42.51 14.85
CA LEU A 419 -13.57 42.33 14.91
C LEU A 419 -12.87 43.67 14.63
N LYS A 420 -12.36 44.29 15.70
CA LYS A 420 -11.55 45.52 15.61
C LYS A 420 -10.39 45.33 14.64
N GLY A 421 -10.28 46.21 13.64
CA GLY A 421 -9.20 46.22 12.65
C GLY A 421 -9.49 45.46 11.35
N LEU A 422 -10.57 44.67 11.26
CA LEU A 422 -10.93 43.99 10.01
C LEU A 422 -11.37 44.99 8.93
N THR A 423 -12.19 45.97 9.30
CA THR A 423 -12.61 47.06 8.40
C THR A 423 -11.41 47.86 7.91
N THR A 424 -10.44 48.13 8.79
CA THR A 424 -9.18 48.82 8.46
C THR A 424 -8.32 47.99 7.53
N ALA A 425 -8.13 46.69 7.79
CA ALA A 425 -7.37 45.79 6.92
C ALA A 425 -8.04 45.59 5.54
N ILE A 426 -9.37 45.56 5.47
CA ILE A 426 -10.13 45.54 4.21
C ILE A 426 -10.00 46.88 3.49
N GLN A 427 -10.06 48.01 4.20
CA GLN A 427 -9.85 49.34 3.61
C GLN A 427 -8.44 49.50 3.07
N ASP A 428 -7.41 49.08 3.79
CA ASP A 428 -6.02 49.14 3.36
C ASP A 428 -5.79 48.26 2.11
N ALA A 429 -6.43 47.09 2.04
CA ALA A 429 -6.38 46.21 0.88
C ALA A 429 -7.13 46.76 -0.34
N LEU A 430 -8.24 47.49 -0.13
CA LEU A 430 -9.01 48.14 -1.20
C LEU A 430 -8.35 49.45 -1.69
N LEU A 431 -7.72 50.21 -0.79
CA LEU A 431 -6.98 51.44 -1.11
C LEU A 431 -5.67 51.16 -1.87
N ALA A 432 -5.06 49.99 -1.68
CA ALA A 432 -3.91 49.54 -2.47
C ALA A 432 -4.24 49.29 -3.97
N GLN A 433 -5.51 49.30 -4.37
CA GLN A 433 -5.95 49.14 -5.77
C GLN A 433 -6.42 50.44 -6.45
N VAL A 434 -6.22 51.61 -5.84
CA VAL A 434 -6.45 52.88 -6.56
C VAL A 434 -5.13 53.31 -7.21
N PRO A 435 -5.01 53.36 -8.55
CA PRO A 435 -3.83 53.90 -9.19
C PRO A 435 -3.77 55.40 -8.92
N ASP A 436 -2.59 55.91 -8.54
CA ASP A 436 -2.32 57.34 -8.61
C ASP A 436 -2.42 57.80 -10.06
N LEU A 437 -3.60 58.33 -10.40
CA LEU A 437 -3.80 59.14 -11.59
C LEU A 437 -3.16 60.51 -11.35
N VAL A 438 -2.35 60.90 -12.34
CA VAL A 438 -1.84 62.24 -12.66
C VAL A 438 -0.44 62.57 -12.10
N LYS A 439 0.53 62.59 -13.02
CA LYS A 439 1.75 63.40 -12.92
C LYS A 439 1.38 64.90 -12.93
N PRO A 440 1.92 65.72 -12.02
CA PRO A 440 2.04 67.15 -12.23
C PRO A 440 3.47 67.54 -12.61
N MET A 441 3.58 68.15 -13.81
CA MET A 441 4.67 68.91 -14.45
C MET A 441 6.09 68.33 -14.48
#